data_AF-A0A1I0Q9P3-F1
#
_entry.id   AF-A0A1I0Q9P3-F1
#
_cell.length_a   1.000
_cell.length_b   1.000
_cell.length_c   1.000
_cell.angle_alpha   90.00
_cell.angle_beta   90.00
_cell.angle_gamma   90.00
#
_symmetry.space_group_name_H-M   'P 1'
#
loop_
_entity.id
_entity.type
_entity.pdbx_description
1 polymer ?
#
loop_
_entity_poly.entity_id
_entity_poly.type
_entity_poly.pdbx_seq_one_letter_code
_entity_poly.pdbx_strand_id
1 'polypeptide(L)'
;MNRHIRLFLAAGLGIATLSACQTAPAGQPKPVSGFVTDMKAFDTFIATKPTPEQFHAAYPDVLLVTPDMMTTREMRQNNSRYFPKLDGEGRIVGGSFQ
;
A
#
# COMPACT_ATOMS: atom_id res chain seq x y z
N MET A 1 5.74 4.64 65.17
CA MET A 1 5.58 3.24 65.61
C MET A 1 4.40 2.65 64.83
N ASN A 2 4.72 1.73 63.91
CA ASN A 2 3.89 0.69 63.25
C ASN A 2 2.55 1.08 62.59
N ARG A 3 2.42 1.07 61.25
CA ARG A 3 2.38 -0.09 60.30
C ARG A 3 0.97 -0.65 60.18
N HIS A 4 0.21 -0.31 59.12
CA HIS A 4 -0.73 -1.24 58.45
C HIS A 4 -1.02 -0.82 57.00
N ILE A 5 -0.60 -1.72 56.11
CA ILE A 5 -0.97 -1.89 54.71
C ILE A 5 -2.48 -2.00 54.56
N ARG A 6 -3.07 -1.24 53.63
CA ARG A 6 -4.32 -1.61 52.94
C ARG A 6 -4.21 -1.28 51.46
N LEU A 7 -3.80 -2.31 50.73
CA LEU A 7 -3.96 -2.46 49.29
C LEU A 7 -5.45 -2.26 48.94
N PHE A 8 -5.80 -1.17 48.26
CA PHE A 8 -7.10 -1.04 47.60
C PHE A 8 -6.87 -0.91 46.10
N LEU A 9 -7.05 -2.06 45.46
CA LEU A 9 -7.22 -2.25 44.03
C LEU A 9 -8.44 -1.41 43.59
N ALA A 10 -8.22 -0.34 42.83
CA ALA A 10 -9.30 0.39 42.16
C ALA A 10 -9.14 0.18 40.66
N ALA A 11 -10.00 -0.69 40.14
CA ALA A 11 -10.20 -0.96 38.73
C ALA A 11 -10.81 0.27 38.02
N GLY A 12 -10.41 0.47 36.76
CA GLY A 12 -11.10 1.33 35.80
C GLY A 12 -10.10 1.88 34.77
N LEU A 13 -10.40 2.07 33.49
CA LEU A 13 -11.54 1.74 32.62
C LEU A 13 -11.08 2.26 31.24
N GLY A 14 -11.24 1.48 30.17
CA GLY A 14 -10.97 1.92 28.79
C GLY A 14 -9.47 1.97 28.45
N ILE A 15 -9.03 1.50 27.29
CA ILE A 15 -9.43 1.97 25.98
C ILE A 15 -9.52 0.75 25.05
N ALA A 16 -10.69 0.57 24.43
CA ALA A 16 -10.84 -0.32 23.29
C ALA A 16 -9.88 0.12 22.21
N THR A 17 -8.87 -0.70 21.92
CA THR A 17 -8.05 -0.53 20.71
C THR A 17 -8.99 -0.75 19.54
N LEU A 18 -9.37 0.36 18.88
CA LEU A 18 -9.97 0.32 17.55
C LEU A 18 -8.97 -0.37 16.63
N SER A 19 -9.14 -1.68 16.49
CA SER A 19 -8.55 -2.46 15.42
C SER A 19 -9.17 -1.91 14.14
N ALA A 20 -8.46 -1.00 13.48
CA ALA A 20 -8.80 -0.51 12.16
C ALA A 20 -8.69 -1.68 11.17
N CYS A 21 -9.70 -2.55 11.15
CA CYS A 21 -10.01 -3.34 9.98
C CYS A 21 -10.43 -2.36 8.91
N GLN A 22 -9.44 -1.92 8.13
CA GLN A 22 -9.64 -1.22 6.88
C GLN A 22 -10.50 -2.15 6.03
N THR A 23 -11.80 -1.90 6.02
CA THR A 23 -12.72 -2.51 5.06
C THR A 23 -12.24 -2.02 3.71
N ALA A 24 -11.46 -2.88 3.03
CA ALA A 24 -11.17 -2.74 1.62
C ALA A 24 -12.52 -2.46 0.92
N PRO A 25 -12.71 -1.29 0.28
CA PRO A 25 -13.97 -0.98 -0.38
C PRO A 25 -14.37 -2.12 -1.32
N ALA A 26 -15.60 -2.61 -1.16
CA ALA A 26 -16.19 -3.64 -2.00
C ALA A 26 -16.23 -3.13 -3.45
N GLY A 27 -15.26 -3.55 -4.25
CA GLY A 27 -14.99 -3.00 -5.58
C GLY A 27 -13.50 -2.88 -5.91
N GLN A 28 -12.61 -3.12 -4.95
CA GLN A 28 -11.18 -3.21 -5.24
C GLN A 28 -10.89 -4.43 -6.13
N PRO A 29 -10.18 -4.25 -7.26
CA PRO A 29 -9.81 -5.35 -8.14
C PRO A 29 -9.00 -6.39 -7.35
N LYS A 30 -9.23 -7.67 -7.66
CA LYS A 30 -8.49 -8.76 -7.03
C LYS A 30 -6.99 -8.53 -7.26
N PRO A 31 -6.14 -8.61 -6.21
CA PRO A 31 -4.71 -8.42 -6.37
C PRO A 31 -4.13 -9.39 -7.40
N VAL A 32 -3.35 -8.85 -8.33
CA VAL A 32 -2.60 -9.63 -9.32
C VAL A 32 -1.24 -9.96 -8.70
N SER A 33 -1.05 -11.23 -8.36
CA SER A 33 0.22 -11.71 -7.81
C SER A 33 1.28 -11.86 -8.91
N GLY A 34 2.53 -11.59 -8.56
CA GLY A 34 3.68 -11.64 -9.45
C GLY A 34 3.81 -10.40 -10.33
N PHE A 35 4.28 -10.60 -11.56
CA PHE A 35 4.51 -9.51 -12.49
C PHE A 35 3.35 -9.33 -13.47
N VAL A 36 3.29 -8.17 -14.11
CA VAL A 36 2.23 -7.84 -15.07
C VAL A 36 2.37 -8.70 -16.32
N THR A 37 1.40 -9.59 -16.52
CA THR A 37 1.27 -10.44 -17.71
C THR A 37 0.18 -9.95 -18.66
N ASP A 38 -0.92 -9.40 -18.13
CA ASP A 38 -1.98 -8.77 -18.91
C ASP A 38 -1.76 -7.26 -19.00
N MET A 39 -1.06 -6.83 -20.06
CA MET A 39 -0.79 -5.43 -20.32
C MET A 39 -2.06 -4.60 -20.56
N LYS A 40 -3.09 -5.19 -21.15
CA LYS A 40 -4.33 -4.47 -21.48
C LYS A 40 -5.13 -4.15 -20.21
N ALA A 41 -5.22 -5.11 -19.30
CA ALA A 41 -5.82 -4.89 -17.99
C ALA A 41 -5.03 -3.86 -17.18
N PHE A 42 -3.70 -3.91 -17.26
CA PHE A 42 -2.82 -2.94 -16.62
C PHE A 42 -3.03 -1.52 -17.17
N ASP A 43 -3.02 -1.33 -18.49
CA ASP A 43 -3.25 -0.02 -19.11
C ASP A 43 -4.63 0.55 -18.74
N THR A 44 -5.65 -0.31 -18.67
CA THR A 44 -7.00 0.08 -18.22
C THR A 44 -6.99 0.55 -16.77
N PHE A 45 -6.24 -0.13 -15.90
CA PHE A 45 -6.07 0.28 -14.50
C PHE A 45 -5.31 1.61 -14.38
N ILE A 46 -4.21 1.80 -15.12
CA ILE A 46 -3.49 3.08 -15.12
C ILE A 46 -4.36 4.23 -15.65
N ALA A 47 -5.22 3.96 -16.63
CA ALA A 47 -6.16 4.95 -17.15
C ALA A 47 -7.16 5.47 -16.10
N THR A 48 -7.41 4.73 -15.01
CA THR A 48 -8.24 5.23 -13.88
C THR A 48 -7.52 6.24 -13.00
N LYS A 49 -6.25 6.56 -13.30
CA LYS A 49 -5.38 7.45 -12.53
C LYS A 49 -5.25 7.04 -11.06
N PRO A 50 -4.76 5.82 -10.77
CA PRO A 50 -4.71 5.31 -9.41
C PRO A 50 -3.70 6.08 -8.56
N THR A 51 -3.93 6.11 -7.24
CA THR A 51 -2.90 6.52 -6.29
C THR A 51 -1.84 5.41 -6.14
N PRO A 52 -0.62 5.73 -5.65
CA PRO A 52 0.40 4.72 -5.35
C PRO A 52 -0.09 3.61 -4.42
N GLU A 53 -0.94 3.95 -3.45
CA GLU A 53 -1.56 2.99 -2.52
C GLU A 53 -2.53 2.04 -3.23
N GLN A 54 -3.36 2.58 -4.13
CA GLN A 54 -4.27 1.77 -4.95
C GLN A 54 -3.49 0.87 -5.91
N PHE A 55 -2.38 1.36 -6.46
CA PHE A 55 -1.47 0.56 -7.28
C PHE A 55 -0.93 -0.63 -6.50
N HIS A 56 -0.39 -0.41 -5.30
CA HIS A 56 0.17 -1.47 -4.47
C HIS A 56 -0.90 -2.48 -4.01
N ALA A 57 -2.14 -2.03 -3.80
CA ALA A 57 -3.26 -2.94 -3.51
C ALA A 57 -3.60 -3.85 -4.70
N ALA A 58 -3.56 -3.33 -5.93
CA ALA A 58 -3.89 -4.09 -7.14
C ALA A 58 -2.71 -4.95 -7.65
N TYR A 59 -1.48 -4.47 -7.52
CA TYR A 59 -0.25 -5.09 -8.00
C TYR A 59 0.81 -5.11 -6.89
N PRO A 60 0.63 -5.91 -5.84
CA PRO A 60 1.49 -5.89 -4.65
C PRO A 60 2.93 -6.32 -4.92
N ASP A 61 3.15 -7.16 -5.93
CA ASP A 61 4.47 -7.71 -6.28
C ASP A 61 5.19 -6.88 -7.35
N VAL A 62 4.55 -5.83 -7.88
CA VAL A 62 5.14 -4.91 -8.85
C VAL A 62 5.76 -3.73 -8.11
N LEU A 63 7.07 -3.57 -8.25
CA LEU A 63 7.78 -2.46 -7.63
C LEU A 63 7.45 -1.15 -8.36
N LEU A 64 6.80 -0.24 -7.66
CA LEU A 64 6.55 1.12 -8.11
C LEU A 64 7.75 2.01 -7.79
N VAL A 65 8.56 2.35 -8.80
CA VAL A 65 9.80 3.11 -8.64
C VAL A 65 9.53 4.61 -8.75
N THR A 66 9.28 5.27 -7.63
CA THR A 66 9.08 6.73 -7.59
C THR A 66 10.41 7.50 -7.72
N PRO A 67 10.39 8.78 -8.14
CA PRO A 67 11.61 9.58 -8.33
C PRO A 67 12.50 9.68 -7.08
N ASP A 68 11.88 9.68 -5.89
CA ASP A 68 12.57 9.79 -4.61
C ASP A 68 13.16 8.45 -4.11
N MET A 69 12.86 7.34 -4.80
CA MET A 69 13.32 6.02 -4.42
C MET A 69 14.73 5.77 -4.94
N MET A 70 15.69 5.62 -4.02
CA MET A 70 17.01 5.10 -4.35
C MET A 70 16.87 3.63 -4.79
N THR A 71 17.08 3.36 -6.08
CA THR A 71 17.08 1.99 -6.63
C THR A 71 18.38 1.69 -7.35
N THR A 72 18.84 0.45 -7.25
CA THR A 72 19.96 -0.05 -8.05
C THR A 72 19.55 -0.14 -9.52
N ARG A 73 20.46 0.15 -10.44
CA ARG A 73 20.25 0.01 -11.90
C ARG A 73 20.28 -1.45 -12.35
N GLU A 74 19.44 -2.27 -11.76
CA GLU A 74 19.22 -3.64 -12.19
C GLU A 74 18.26 -3.66 -13.38
N MET A 75 18.61 -4.41 -14.43
CA MET A 75 17.78 -4.59 -15.62
C MET A 75 16.80 -5.75 -15.38
N ARG A 76 15.48 -5.53 -15.48
CA ARG A 76 14.48 -6.59 -15.31
C ARG A 76 13.42 -6.54 -16.41
N GLN A 77 13.44 -7.54 -17.30
CA GLN A 77 12.56 -7.58 -18.47
C GLN A 77 11.21 -8.28 -18.23
N ASN A 78 10.83 -8.54 -16.98
CA ASN A 78 9.63 -9.33 -16.66
C ASN A 78 8.44 -8.47 -16.21
N ASN A 79 8.41 -7.16 -16.47
CA ASN A 79 7.34 -6.24 -16.03
C ASN A 79 7.10 -6.25 -14.50
N SER A 80 8.14 -6.49 -13.70
CA SER A 80 8.07 -6.42 -12.23
C SER A 80 8.40 -5.04 -11.67
N ARG A 81 8.83 -4.08 -12.51
CA ARG A 81 9.19 -2.72 -12.12
C ARG A 81 8.53 -1.71 -13.01
N TYR A 82 7.71 -0.85 -12.39
CA TYR A 82 7.00 0.20 -13.09
C TYR A 82 7.51 1.56 -12.63
N PHE A 83 7.84 2.42 -13.58
CA PHE A 83 8.29 3.79 -13.36
C PHE A 83 7.12 4.74 -13.66
N PRO A 84 6.36 5.18 -12.64
CA PRO A 84 5.17 5.97 -12.87
C PRO A 84 5.52 7.41 -13.25
N LYS A 85 4.70 7.97 -14.12
CA LYS A 85 4.55 9.41 -14.26
C LYS A 85 3.42 9.86 -13.34
N LEU A 86 3.74 10.76 -12.41
CA LEU A 86 2.77 11.31 -11.47
C LEU A 86 2.25 12.68 -11.96
N ASP A 87 1.00 13.00 -11.64
CA ASP A 87 0.46 14.36 -11.80
C ASP A 87 0.73 15.24 -10.56
N GLY A 88 0.22 16.46 -10.58
CA GLY A 88 0.39 17.41 -9.47
C GLY A 88 -0.33 17.00 -8.17
N GLU A 89 -1.23 16.02 -8.22
CA GLU A 89 -1.90 15.44 -7.05
C GLU A 89 -1.24 14.12 -6.60
N GLY A 90 -0.15 13.71 -7.25
CA GLY A 90 0.55 12.46 -6.95
C GLY A 90 -0.14 11.19 -7.48
N ARG A 91 -1.09 11.33 -8.42
CA ARG A 91 -1.76 10.18 -9.06
C ARG A 91 -0.96 9.69 -10.25
N ILE A 92 -1.01 8.39 -10.50
CA ILE A 92 -0.31 7.76 -11.62
C ILE A 92 -1.08 8.04 -12.91
N VAL A 93 -0.49 8.83 -13.81
CA VAL A 93 -1.11 9.19 -15.11
C VAL A 93 -0.46 8.48 -16.30
N GLY A 94 0.54 7.63 -16.05
CA GLY A 94 1.28 6.89 -17.07
C GLY A 94 2.57 6.34 -16.50
N GLY A 95 3.49 5.90 -17.36
CA GLY A 95 4.76 5.31 -16.94
C GLY A 95 5.27 4.25 -17.92
N SER A 96 6.26 3.48 -17.50
CA SER A 96 6.84 2.40 -18.32
C SER A 96 7.48 1.31 -17.46
N PHE A 97 7.53 0.08 -17.98
CA PHE A 97 8.29 -1.02 -17.37
C PHE A 97 9.76 -1.02 -17.80
N GLN A 98 10.68 -1.44 -16.90
CA GLN A 98 12.14 -1.48 -17.16
C GLN A 98 12.92 -2.49 -16.29
#